data_AF-A0ABD2ZKF6-F1
#
_entry.id   AF-A0ABD2ZKF6-F1
#
_cell.length_a   1.000
_cell.length_b   1.000
_cell.length_c   1.000
_cell.angle_alpha   90.00
_cell.angle_beta   90.00
_cell.angle_gamma   90.00
#
_symmetry.space_group_name_H-M   'P 1'
#
loop_
_entity.id
_entity.type
_entity.pdbx_description
1 polymer ?
#
loop_
_entity_poly.entity_id
_entity_poly.type
_entity_poly.pdbx_seq_one_letter_code
_entity_poly.pdbx_strand_id
1 'polypeptide(L)'
;MKFNMVLNNLNISRFSLLINGEVSGLFKSSHGIKQGDPLSPLLLILCVEVFLRGLNSRIHHQAISPYSLPRQCPVVSHLAFANDVVIFLQERGGLEISEEF
;
A
#
# COMPACT_ATOMS: atom_id res chain seq x y z
N MET A 1 3.76 -5.88 26.14
CA MET A 1 2.41 -6.49 25.96
C MET A 1 1.81 -6.21 24.58
N LYS A 2 1.73 -4.95 24.10
CA LYS A 2 1.09 -4.59 22.82
C LYS A 2 1.79 -5.13 21.55
N PHE A 3 3.14 -5.16 21.51
CA PHE A 3 3.89 -5.68 20.36
C PHE A 3 3.70 -7.19 20.14
N ASN A 4 3.66 -7.96 21.24
CA ASN A 4 3.43 -9.41 21.17
C ASN A 4 2.07 -9.74 20.58
N MET A 5 1.01 -8.95 20.84
CA MET A 5 -0.30 -9.17 20.22
C MET A 5 -0.27 -9.02 18.69
N VAL A 6 0.42 -8.00 18.18
CA VAL A 6 0.58 -7.77 16.73
C VAL A 6 1.34 -8.94 16.10
N LEU A 7 2.47 -9.32 16.71
CA LEU A 7 3.28 -10.44 16.23
C LEU A 7 2.50 -11.76 16.26
N ASN A 8 1.66 -11.97 17.26
CA ASN A 8 0.82 -13.15 17.39
C ASN A 8 -0.26 -13.23 16.29
N ASN A 9 -0.89 -12.10 15.95
CA ASN A 9 -1.88 -12.04 14.87
C ASN A 9 -1.27 -12.33 13.50
N LEU A 10 -0.06 -11.83 13.25
CA LEU A 10 0.68 -12.11 12.02
C LEU A 10 1.20 -13.55 11.95
N ASN A 11 1.64 -14.14 13.08
CA ASN A 11 2.29 -15.45 13.08
C ASN A 11 1.39 -16.65 13.39
N ILE A 12 0.20 -16.48 13.97
CA ILE A 12 -0.63 -17.61 14.46
C ILE A 12 -2.03 -17.61 13.84
N SER A 13 -2.20 -16.98 12.68
CA SER A 13 -3.46 -17.10 11.94
C SER A 13 -3.63 -18.53 11.40
N ARG A 14 -4.64 -19.25 11.91
CA ARG A 14 -5.05 -20.58 11.44
C ARG A 14 -6.49 -20.53 10.95
N PHE A 15 -6.78 -21.32 9.92
CA PHE A 15 -8.09 -21.37 9.26
C PHE A 15 -8.58 -22.80 9.13
N SER A 16 -9.90 -22.94 9.14
CA SER A 16 -10.63 -24.16 8.82
C SER A 16 -11.66 -23.82 7.75
N LEU A 17 -11.92 -24.75 6.84
CA LEU A 17 -12.88 -24.56 5.76
C LEU A 17 -14.21 -25.16 6.15
N LEU A 18 -15.31 -24.47 5.89
CA LEU A 18 -16.65 -25.04 6.00
C LEU A 18 -17.04 -25.61 4.64
N ILE A 19 -17.06 -26.93 4.51
CA ILE A 19 -17.38 -27.63 3.26
C ILE A 19 -18.67 -28.41 3.50
N ASN A 20 -19.73 -28.07 2.76
CA ASN A 20 -21.06 -28.70 2.89
C ASN A 20 -21.63 -28.70 4.32
N GLY A 21 -21.31 -27.69 5.11
CA GLY A 21 -21.76 -27.57 6.51
C GLY A 21 -20.87 -28.26 7.54
N GLU A 22 -19.83 -28.99 7.11
CA GLU A 22 -18.83 -29.58 8.01
C GLU A 22 -17.52 -28.80 8.01
N VAL A 23 -16.96 -28.61 9.20
CA VAL A 23 -15.66 -27.96 9.37
C VAL A 23 -14.56 -28.96 9.03
N SER A 24 -13.77 -28.65 8.01
CA SER A 24 -12.70 -29.49 7.48
C SER A 24 -11.33 -28.80 7.54
N GLY A 25 -10.35 -29.53 8.07
CA GLY A 25 -8.94 -29.14 8.11
C GLY A 25 -8.62 -28.00 9.07
N LEU A 26 -7.35 -27.92 9.49
CA LEU A 26 -6.79 -26.76 10.20
C LEU A 26 -5.41 -26.47 9.62
N PHE A 27 -5.29 -25.39 8.88
CA PHE A 27 -4.01 -24.99 8.28
C PHE A 27 -3.61 -23.60 8.75
N LYS A 28 -2.30 -23.36 8.73
CA LYS A 28 -1.72 -22.07 9.08
C LYS A 28 -1.68 -21.19 7.83
N SER A 29 -1.99 -19.90 7.96
CA SER A 29 -1.78 -18.95 6.88
C SER A 29 -0.29 -18.82 6.58
N SER A 30 0.08 -18.91 5.30
CA SER A 30 1.43 -18.57 4.84
C SER A 30 1.55 -17.09 4.47
N HIS A 31 0.44 -16.47 4.06
CA HIS A 31 0.39 -15.09 3.57
C HIS A 31 -0.88 -14.38 4.06
N GLY A 32 -0.88 -13.06 3.95
CA GLY A 32 -2.04 -12.24 4.26
C GLY A 32 -2.27 -12.02 5.75
N ILE A 33 -3.20 -11.11 6.04
CA ILE A 33 -3.65 -10.79 7.40
C ILE A 33 -5.05 -11.37 7.58
N LYS A 34 -5.37 -11.83 8.80
CA LYS A 34 -6.69 -12.40 9.10
C LYS A 34 -7.80 -11.38 8.84
N GLN A 35 -8.67 -11.67 7.88
CA GLN A 35 -9.86 -10.86 7.64
C GLN A 35 -10.82 -10.98 8.85
N GLY A 36 -11.40 -9.86 9.26
CA GLY A 36 -12.26 -9.79 10.45
C GLY A 36 -11.51 -9.66 11.78
N ASP A 37 -10.18 -9.65 11.79
CA ASP A 37 -9.42 -9.19 12.96
C ASP A 37 -9.47 -7.65 13.04
N PRO A 38 -9.91 -7.07 14.19
CA PRO A 38 -9.99 -5.63 14.37
C PRO A 38 -8.65 -4.89 14.19
N LEU A 39 -7.51 -5.58 14.28
CA LEU A 39 -6.19 -4.97 14.05
C LEU A 39 -5.76 -4.94 12.58
N SER A 40 -6.34 -5.77 11.72
CA SER A 40 -5.95 -5.90 10.31
C SER A 40 -6.02 -4.59 9.51
N PRO A 41 -7.06 -3.75 9.65
CA PRO A 41 -7.14 -2.48 8.93
C PRO A 41 -6.01 -1.51 9.33
N LEU A 42 -5.67 -1.47 10.62
CA LEU A 42 -4.59 -0.61 11.12
C LEU A 42 -3.22 -1.06 10.59
N LEU A 43 -2.98 -2.38 10.57
CA LEU A 43 -1.74 -2.94 10.03
C LEU A 43 -1.59 -2.64 8.54
N LEU A 44 -2.68 -2.72 7.76
CA LEU A 44 -2.67 -2.35 6.35
C LEU A 44 -2.32 -0.88 6.14
N ILE A 45 -2.93 0.03 6.92
CA ILE A 45 -2.64 1.47 6.85
C ILE A 45 -1.17 1.75 7.19
N LEU A 46 -0.62 1.11 8.22
CA LEU A 46 0.79 1.26 8.58
C LEU A 46 1.73 0.78 7.47
N CYS A 47 1.42 -0.34 6.82
CA CYS A 47 2.18 -0.83 5.67
C CYS A 47 2.16 0.18 4.51
N VAL A 48 0.98 0.72 4.19
CA VAL A 48 0.83 1.75 3.15
C VAL A 48 1.62 3.02 3.51
N GLU A 49 1.51 3.51 4.75
CA GLU A 49 2.25 4.70 5.22
C GLU A 49 3.77 4.51 5.07
N VAL A 50 4.32 3.36 5.46
CA VAL A 50 5.75 3.06 5.31
C VAL A 50 6.15 3.02 3.82
N PHE A 51 5.31 2.42 2.98
CA PHE A 51 5.53 2.40 1.53
C PHE A 51 5.54 3.81 0.92
N LEU A 52 4.57 4.66 1.27
CA LEU A 52 4.46 6.04 0.79
C LEU A 52 5.63 6.91 1.26
N ARG A 53 6.12 6.73 2.48
CA ARG A 53 7.36 7.38 2.96
C ARG A 53 8.58 6.98 2.13
N GLY A 54 8.66 5.71 1.74
CA GLY A 54 9.69 5.22 0.82
C GLY A 54 9.62 5.89 -0.55
N LEU A 55 8.42 6.02 -1.11
CA LEU A 55 8.19 6.76 -2.36
C LEU A 55 8.61 8.23 -2.24
N ASN A 56 8.18 8.91 -1.18
CA ASN A 56 8.55 10.31 -0.92
C ASN A 56 10.07 10.50 -0.80
N SER A 57 10.76 9.57 -0.13
CA SER A 57 12.22 9.59 -0.06
C SER A 57 12.84 9.49 -1.46
N ARG A 58 12.34 8.59 -2.32
CA ARG A 58 12.83 8.43 -3.70
C ARG A 58 12.56 9.65 -4.58
N ILE A 59 11.42 10.33 -4.38
CA ILE A 59 11.09 11.59 -5.04
C ILE A 59 12.05 12.70 -4.60
N HIS A 60 12.29 12.83 -3.28
CA HIS A 60 13.23 13.81 -2.73
C HIS A 60 14.65 13.60 -3.27
N HIS A 61 15.08 12.35 -3.45
CA HIS A 61 16.39 12.02 -4.02
C HIS A 61 16.41 12.06 -5.54
N GLN A 62 15.37 12.61 -6.18
CA GLN A 62 15.26 12.73 -7.63
C GLN A 62 15.41 11.38 -8.36
N ALA A 63 15.12 10.25 -7.71
CA ALA A 63 15.09 8.94 -8.36
C ALA A 63 13.75 8.69 -9.08
N ILE A 64 12.70 9.36 -8.64
CA ILE A 64 11.35 9.30 -9.21
C ILE A 64 10.91 10.75 -9.49
N SER A 65 10.40 11.01 -10.70
CA SER A 65 9.81 12.31 -11.03
C SER A 65 8.31 12.28 -10.76
N PRO A 66 7.81 13.07 -9.79
CA PRO A 66 6.37 13.15 -9.56
C PRO A 66 5.68 13.90 -10.69
N TYR A 67 4.38 13.71 -10.84
CA TYR A 67 3.60 14.46 -11.80
C TYR A 67 3.40 15.91 -11.33
N SER A 68 3.65 16.86 -12.23
CA SER A 68 3.49 18.29 -11.97
C SER A 68 2.80 18.95 -13.16
N LEU A 69 1.74 19.72 -12.91
CA LEU A 69 1.14 20.56 -13.95
C LEU A 69 1.91 21.90 -14.06
N PRO A 70 1.94 22.51 -15.25
CA PRO A 70 2.39 23.88 -15.39
C PRO A 70 1.46 24.85 -14.65
N ARG A 71 2.05 25.84 -13.96
CA ARG A 71 1.41 26.95 -13.20
C ARG A 71 0.81 26.57 -11.84
N GLN A 72 1.45 27.02 -10.74
CA GLN A 72 0.94 27.12 -9.34
C GLN A 72 0.14 25.95 -8.75
N CYS A 73 0.08 24.79 -9.41
CA CYS A 73 -0.57 23.60 -8.90
C CYS A 73 0.34 22.86 -7.90
N PRO A 74 -0.24 22.21 -6.89
CA PRO A 74 0.52 21.32 -6.02
C PRO A 74 1.07 20.14 -6.83
N VAL A 75 2.29 19.75 -6.53
CA VAL A 75 2.91 18.53 -7.08
C VAL A 75 2.18 17.32 -6.49
N VAL A 76 1.70 16.44 -7.35
CA VAL A 76 0.98 15.22 -6.94
C VAL A 76 1.83 14.01 -7.30
N SER A 77 2.14 13.18 -6.32
CA SER A 77 2.95 11.98 -6.53
C SER A 77 2.20 10.67 -6.29
N HIS A 78 1.22 10.67 -5.39
CA HIS A 78 0.41 9.51 -5.08
C HIS A 78 -0.89 9.89 -4.39
N LEU A 79 -1.89 9.02 -4.51
CA LEU A 79 -3.15 9.06 -3.77
C LEU A 79 -3.40 7.66 -3.20
N ALA A 80 -3.63 7.57 -1.89
CA ALA A 80 -3.91 6.30 -1.23
C ALA A 80 -5.27 6.36 -0.53
N PHE A 81 -6.10 5.34 -0.75
CA PHE A 81 -7.40 5.19 -0.11
C PHE A 81 -7.68 3.72 0.17
N ALA A 82 -7.92 3.39 1.43
CA ALA A 82 -8.16 2.02 1.89
C ALA A 82 -7.09 1.03 1.40
N ASN A 83 -7.44 0.15 0.45
CA ASN A 83 -6.58 -0.87 -0.15
C ASN A 83 -5.93 -0.44 -1.47
N ASP A 84 -6.21 0.76 -1.98
CA ASP A 84 -5.79 1.20 -3.30
C ASP A 84 -4.78 2.36 -3.22
N VAL A 85 -3.74 2.30 -4.05
CA VAL A 85 -2.74 3.36 -4.19
C VAL A 85 -2.56 3.65 -5.67
N VAL A 86 -2.79 4.90 -6.05
CA VAL A 86 -2.49 5.43 -7.39
C VAL A 86 -1.22 6.24 -7.30
N ILE A 87 -0.26 5.99 -8.19
CA ILE A 87 1.03 6.69 -8.25
C ILE A 87 1.07 7.52 -9.54
N PHE A 88 1.38 8.81 -9.41
CA PHE A 88 1.48 9.74 -10.52
C PHE A 88 2.95 10.06 -10.80
N LEU A 89 3.43 9.67 -11.98
CA LEU A 89 4.82 9.82 -12.40
C LEU A 89 4.90 10.66 -13.67
N GLN A 90 5.99 11.42 -13.80
CA GLN A 90 6.34 12.12 -15.03
C GLN A 90 7.52 11.42 -15.71
N GLU A 91 7.43 11.27 -17.03
CA GLU A 91 8.53 10.75 -17.84
C GLU A 91 9.68 11.76 -17.89
N ARG A 92 10.91 11.31 -17.61
CA ARG A 92 12.13 12.10 -17.84
C ARG A 92 12.60 11.90 -19.28
N GLY A 93 11.88 12.49 -20.23
CA GLY A 93 12.17 12.32 -21.65
C GLY A 93 11.30 13.08 -22.63
N GLY A 94 10.49 14.05 -22.18
CA GLY A 94 9.69 14.85 -23.09
C GLY A 94 10.57 15.76 -23.95
N LEU A 95 10.75 15.39 -25.23
CA LEU A 95 10.98 16.37 -26.28
C LEU A 95 10.02 17.54 -26.07
N GLU A 96 10.55 18.76 -26.02
CA GLU A 96 9.74 19.97 -26.12
C GLU A 96 8.98 19.91 -27.45
N ILE A 97 7.74 19.43 -27.42
CA ILE A 97 6.80 19.81 -28.46
C ILE A 97 6.36 21.22 -28.07
N SER A 98 7.02 22.18 -28.69
CA SER A 98 6.56 23.55 -28.82
C SER A 98 5.17 23.52 -29.45
N GLU A 99 4.12 23.53 -28.62
CA GLU A 99 2.83 24.00 -29.08
C GLU A 99 2.89 25.54 -29.11
N GLU A 100 3.13 26.07 -30.30
CA GLU A 100 2.76 27.43 -30.67
C GLU A 100 1.25 27.60 -30.48
N PHE A 101 0.88 28.54 -29.59
CA PHE A 101 -0.33 29.34 -29.70
C PHE A 101 0.05 30.80 -29.48
#